data_AF-A0A9W6STV4-F1
#
_entry.id   AF-A0A9W6STV4-F1
#
_cell.length_a   1.000
_cell.length_b   1.000
_cell.length_c   1.000
_cell.angle_alpha   90.00
_cell.angle_beta   90.00
_cell.angle_gamma   90.00
#
_symmetry.space_group_name_H-M   'P 1'
#
loop_
_entity.id
_entity.type
_entity.pdbx_description
1 polymer ?
#
loop_
_entity_poly.entity_id
_entity_poly.type
_entity_poly.pdbx_seq_one_letter_code
_entity_poly.pdbx_strand_id
1 'polypeptide(L)'
;MKLMLKRNMVVERHCDIPYKERLFERQQRLVEEAKKRGDRSNKAAPGVDLGNDDDDFEDDNLSTNNDKDYYDSIVRQKSDGKHSRKEAHELAVKASITGKLEELDEQMDENGKRALNYQIMKNKGLTTHRKKENRNARVKKRRKYAQAQKKLKSVRAVYKTPSGAYGGETSGIKKNLSKSVKLV
;
A
#
# COMPACT_ATOMS: atom_id res chain seq x y z
N MET A 1 -24.72 40.63 -45.41
CA MET A 1 -23.37 40.12 -45.06
C MET A 1 -23.35 39.79 -43.56
N LYS A 2 -23.32 38.51 -43.19
CA LYS A 2 -23.12 38.07 -41.79
C LYS A 2 -21.85 37.23 -41.77
N LEU A 3 -20.74 37.83 -41.33
CA LEU A 3 -19.49 37.10 -41.11
C LEU A 3 -19.64 36.25 -39.84
N MET A 4 -19.74 34.94 -40.02
CA MET A 4 -19.62 33.97 -38.92
C MET A 4 -18.14 33.76 -38.60
N LEU A 5 -17.70 34.26 -37.45
CA LEU A 5 -16.42 33.91 -36.84
C LEU A 5 -16.45 32.43 -36.42
N LYS A 6 -15.73 31.58 -37.15
CA LYS A 6 -15.46 30.20 -36.73
C LYS A 6 -14.44 30.23 -35.59
N ARG A 7 -14.88 29.90 -34.37
CA ARG A 7 -13.97 29.65 -33.23
C ARG A 7 -13.21 28.35 -33.52
N ASN A 8 -11.91 28.45 -33.79
CA ASN A 8 -11.04 27.28 -33.84
C ASN A 8 -10.95 26.66 -32.45
N MET A 9 -11.54 25.49 -32.28
CA MET A 9 -11.49 24.70 -31.05
C MET A 9 -10.21 23.85 -31.10
N VAL A 10 -9.16 24.29 -30.39
CA VAL A 10 -7.98 23.46 -30.16
C VAL A 10 -8.39 22.37 -29.16
N VAL A 11 -8.52 21.14 -29.64
CA VAL A 11 -8.77 19.98 -28.79
C VAL A 11 -7.41 19.54 -28.23
N GLU A 12 -7.09 19.99 -27.02
CA GLU A 12 -6.01 19.37 -26.26
C GLU A 12 -6.42 17.93 -25.95
N ARG A 13 -5.71 16.97 -26.54
CA ARG A 13 -5.90 15.55 -26.22
C ARG A 13 -5.39 15.31 -24.80
N HIS A 14 -6.18 14.59 -24.00
CA HIS A 14 -5.82 14.21 -22.64
C HIS A 14 -4.41 13.61 -22.59
N CYS A 15 -3.55 14.20 -21.76
CA CYS A 15 -2.25 13.62 -21.44
C CYS A 15 -2.44 12.40 -20.53
N ASP A 16 -1.89 11.25 -20.94
CA ASP A 16 -1.95 10.02 -20.15
C ASP A 16 -1.18 10.18 -18.84
N ILE A 17 -1.84 9.88 -17.72
CA ILE A 17 -1.22 9.87 -16.39
C ILE A 17 -0.33 8.63 -16.31
N PRO A 18 0.95 8.75 -15.90
CA PRO A 18 1.83 7.60 -15.81
C PRO A 18 1.31 6.57 -14.80
N TYR A 19 1.47 5.29 -15.13
CA TYR A 19 1.13 4.20 -14.23
C TYR A 19 1.96 4.25 -12.95
N LYS A 20 1.39 3.74 -11.85
CA LYS A 20 2.07 3.69 -10.55
C LYS A 20 3.19 2.64 -10.58
N GLU A 21 4.44 3.10 -10.56
CA GLU A 21 5.64 2.25 -10.45
C GLU A 21 5.68 1.43 -9.15
N ARG A 22 6.17 0.18 -9.22
CA ARG A 22 6.50 -0.61 -8.01
C ARG A 22 7.74 -0.02 -7.32
N LEU A 23 7.90 -0.27 -6.02
CA LEU A 23 9.01 0.30 -5.23
C LEU A 23 10.39 -0.04 -5.81
N PHE A 24 10.56 -1.26 -6.34
CA PHE A 24 11.81 -1.71 -6.95
C PHE A 24 12.14 -0.93 -8.23
N GLU A 25 11.17 -0.75 -9.12
CA GLU A 25 11.32 0.00 -10.38
C GLU A 25 11.65 1.47 -10.12
N ARG A 26 10.97 2.09 -9.12
CA ARG A 26 11.24 3.46 -8.71
C ARG A 26 12.66 3.64 -8.19
N GLN A 27 13.16 2.70 -7.38
CA GLN A 27 14.53 2.77 -6.84
C GLN A 27 15.57 2.65 -7.95
N GLN A 28 15.39 1.72 -8.89
CA GLN A 28 16.30 1.59 -10.03
C GLN A 28 16.31 2.85 -10.90
N ARG A 29 15.13 3.41 -11.23
CA ARG A 29 15.04 4.65 -12.02
C ARG A 29 15.77 5.81 -11.36
N LEU A 30 15.60 6.01 -10.05
CA LEU A 30 16.29 7.07 -9.30
C LEU A 30 17.82 6.87 -9.27
N VAL A 31 18.29 5.62 -9.16
CA VAL A 31 19.72 5.31 -9.19
C VAL A 31 20.31 5.54 -10.57
N GLU A 32 19.60 5.17 -11.64
CA GLU A 32 20.02 5.44 -13.02
C GLU A 32 20.02 6.94 -13.33
N GLU A 33 19.03 7.69 -12.86
CA GLU A 33 18.97 9.14 -12.98
C GLU A 33 20.15 9.81 -12.24
N ALA A 34 20.46 9.34 -11.03
CA ALA A 34 21.62 9.82 -10.27
C ALA A 34 22.96 9.50 -10.98
N LYS A 35 23.10 8.31 -11.57
CA LYS A 35 24.27 7.94 -12.37
C LYS A 35 24.42 8.85 -13.59
N LYS A 36 23.34 9.06 -14.36
CA LYS A 36 23.35 9.95 -15.53
C LYS A 36 23.68 11.40 -15.18
N ARG A 37 23.23 11.88 -14.00
CA ARG A 37 23.60 13.21 -13.50
C ARG A 37 25.08 13.31 -13.10
N GLY A 38 25.69 12.21 -12.67
CA GLY A 38 27.11 12.14 -12.30
C GLY A 38 28.09 11.89 -13.45
N ASP A 39 27.60 11.44 -14.62
CA ASP A 39 28.42 11.16 -15.80
C ASP A 39 28.88 12.46 -16.50
N ARG A 40 30.05 12.97 -16.09
CA ARG A 40 30.70 14.15 -16.70
C ARG A 40 31.22 13.94 -18.13
N SER A 41 31.23 12.71 -18.63
CA SER A 41 31.70 12.36 -19.98
C SER A 41 30.64 12.56 -21.07
N ASN A 42 29.36 12.73 -20.70
CA ASN A 42 28.24 12.77 -21.64
C ASN A 42 27.64 14.18 -21.74
N LYS A 43 27.87 14.88 -22.86
CA LYS A 43 27.42 16.27 -23.09
C LYS A 43 25.89 16.45 -23.16
N ALA A 44 25.12 15.35 -23.26
CA ALA A 44 23.66 15.37 -23.28
C ALA A 44 23.02 15.08 -21.90
N ALA A 45 23.83 14.96 -20.84
CA ALA A 45 23.33 14.74 -19.49
C ALA A 45 22.56 15.99 -18.99
N PRO A 46 21.34 15.84 -18.41
CA PRO A 46 20.60 16.94 -17.79
C PRO A 46 21.21 17.24 -16.40
N GLY A 47 22.38 17.85 -16.41
CA GLY A 47 23.05 18.41 -15.24
C GLY A 47 23.44 19.85 -15.55
N VAL A 48 23.12 20.77 -14.64
CA VAL A 48 23.77 22.09 -14.65
C VAL A 48 25.19 21.89 -14.14
N ASP A 49 26.16 22.41 -14.89
CA ASP A 49 27.56 22.45 -14.47
C ASP A 49 27.66 23.42 -13.30
N LEU A 50 27.71 22.88 -12.08
CA LEU A 50 28.12 23.66 -10.92
C LEU A 50 29.65 23.70 -10.99
N GLY A 51 30.14 24.60 -11.86
CA GLY A 51 31.55 24.86 -12.07
C GLY A 51 32.23 25.11 -10.72
N ASN A 52 33.30 24.36 -10.49
CA ASN A 52 34.32 24.74 -9.52
C ASN A 52 35.18 25.79 -10.24
N ASP A 53 34.67 27.03 -10.30
CA ASP A 53 35.52 28.18 -10.60
C ASP A 53 36.47 28.33 -9.40
N ASP A 54 37.65 27.72 -9.53
CA ASP A 54 38.83 28.10 -8.75
C ASP A 54 39.21 29.51 -9.20
N ASP A 55 38.45 30.51 -8.75
CA ASP A 55 38.88 31.89 -8.76
C ASP A 55 39.93 32.03 -7.64
N ASP A 56 41.19 32.06 -8.07
CA ASP A 56 42.38 32.43 -7.30
C ASP A 56 42.29 33.92 -6.89
N PHE A 57 41.39 34.22 -5.94
CA PHE A 57 41.38 35.46 -5.20
C PHE A 57 42.31 35.30 -3.99
N GLU A 58 43.52 35.81 -4.11
CA GLU A 58 44.34 36.27 -2.99
C GLU A 58 43.55 37.35 -2.24
N ASP A 59 42.71 36.93 -1.29
CA ASP A 59 41.99 37.83 -0.40
C ASP A 59 42.77 38.05 0.89
N ASP A 60 43.11 39.32 1.04
CA ASP A 60 43.73 39.97 2.15
C ASP A 60 43.05 39.62 3.48
N ASN A 61 43.86 39.56 4.52
CA ASN A 61 43.53 39.10 5.85
C ASN A 61 42.63 40.13 6.57
N LEU A 62 41.33 40.17 6.23
CA LEU A 62 40.37 41.08 6.85
C LEU A 62 38.99 40.43 7.02
N SER A 63 38.75 39.83 8.19
CA SER A 63 37.43 39.44 8.75
C SER A 63 36.86 38.02 8.46
N THR A 64 37.69 36.97 8.42
CA THR A 64 37.23 35.59 8.12
C THR A 64 36.74 34.75 9.33
N ASN A 65 36.72 35.29 10.56
CA ASN A 65 36.25 34.53 11.73
C ASN A 65 34.72 34.43 11.82
N ASN A 66 33.99 35.49 11.48
CA ASN A 66 32.53 35.52 11.59
C ASN A 66 31.80 34.58 10.61
N ASP A 67 32.35 34.35 9.41
CA ASP A 67 31.69 33.49 8.40
C ASP A 67 31.86 32.00 8.67
N LYS A 68 33.01 31.59 9.23
CA LYS A 68 33.21 30.20 9.69
C LYS A 68 32.33 29.88 10.89
N ASP A 69 32.23 30.81 11.84
CA ASP A 69 31.37 30.67 13.01
C ASP A 69 29.88 30.57 12.62
N TYR A 70 29.45 31.34 11.62
CA TYR A 70 28.11 31.24 11.07
C TYR A 70 27.85 29.88 10.40
N TYR A 71 28.75 29.40 9.55
CA TYR A 71 28.61 28.10 8.89
C TYR A 71 28.55 26.94 9.90
N ASP A 72 29.43 26.95 10.90
CA ASP A 72 29.46 25.95 11.97
C ASP A 72 28.16 25.96 12.81
N SER A 73 27.56 27.13 13.04
CA SER A 73 26.29 27.25 13.75
C SER A 73 25.13 26.54 13.01
N ILE A 74 25.09 26.63 11.66
CA ILE A 74 24.06 25.99 10.83
C ILE A 74 24.26 24.47 10.79
N VAL A 75 25.52 24.00 10.76
CA VAL A 75 25.84 22.57 10.82
C VAL A 75 25.40 21.99 12.16
N ARG A 76 25.71 22.68 13.27
CA ARG A 76 25.25 22.31 14.63
C ARG A 76 23.74 22.29 14.72
N GLN A 77 23.05 23.31 14.23
CA GLN A 77 21.58 23.33 14.22
C GLN A 77 20.99 22.15 13.45
N LYS A 78 21.59 21.75 12.32
CA LYS A 78 21.16 20.56 11.56
C LYS A 78 21.47 19.25 12.29
N SER A 79 22.61 19.13 12.98
CA SER A 79 22.89 17.95 13.81
C SER A 79 21.93 17.88 14.99
N ASP A 80 21.70 18.99 15.67
CA ASP A 80 20.82 19.08 16.85
C ASP A 80 19.36 18.82 16.47
N GLY A 81 18.92 19.28 15.29
CA GLY A 81 17.62 18.92 14.73
C GLY A 81 17.48 17.41 14.43
N LYS A 82 18.55 16.74 14.03
CA LYS A 82 18.57 15.28 13.84
C LYS A 82 18.61 14.54 15.18
N HIS A 83 19.41 15.02 16.14
CA HIS A 83 19.54 14.45 17.48
C HIS A 83 18.22 14.58 18.26
N SER A 84 17.64 15.77 18.32
CA SER A 84 16.33 16.00 18.95
C SER A 84 15.22 15.15 18.35
N ARG A 85 15.17 14.99 17.02
CA ARG A 85 14.19 14.10 16.37
C ARG A 85 14.42 12.63 16.77
N LYS A 86 15.67 12.19 16.85
CA LYS A 86 16.02 10.83 17.27
C LYS A 86 15.65 10.59 18.74
N GLU A 87 15.98 11.54 19.62
CA GLU A 87 15.64 11.51 21.04
C GLU A 87 14.13 11.51 21.25
N ALA A 88 13.39 12.37 20.54
CA ALA A 88 11.92 12.40 20.62
C ALA A 88 11.30 11.05 20.22
N HIS A 89 11.81 10.42 19.16
CA HIS A 89 11.39 9.07 18.77
C HIS A 89 11.74 8.03 19.83
N GLU A 90 12.95 8.06 20.39
CA GLU A 90 13.37 7.14 21.45
C GLU A 90 12.52 7.29 22.72
N LEU A 91 12.20 8.54 23.12
CA LEU A 91 11.31 8.83 24.24
C LEU A 91 9.89 8.35 23.97
N ALA A 92 9.37 8.55 22.75
CA ALA A 92 8.05 8.03 22.37
C ALA A 92 7.99 6.50 22.41
N VAL A 93 9.03 5.81 21.92
CA VAL A 93 9.14 4.34 22.00
C VAL A 93 9.18 3.89 23.45
N LYS A 94 10.02 4.52 24.29
CA LYS A 94 10.07 4.21 25.74
C LYS A 94 8.71 4.40 26.41
N ALA A 95 8.05 5.53 26.17
CA ALA A 95 6.72 5.82 26.71
C ALA A 95 5.68 4.79 26.25
N SER A 96 5.74 4.32 25.00
CA SER A 96 4.84 3.27 24.51
C SER A 96 5.08 1.91 25.18
N ILE A 97 6.33 1.59 25.51
CA ILE A 97 6.68 0.35 26.19
C ILE A 97 6.21 0.40 27.64
N THR A 98 6.45 1.53 28.33
CA THR A 98 6.03 1.70 29.73
C THR A 98 4.51 1.71 29.86
N GLY A 99 3.80 2.47 29.02
CA GLY A 99 2.34 2.49 29.05
C GLY A 99 1.72 1.11 28.79
N LYS A 100 2.28 0.32 27.87
CA LYS A 100 1.82 -1.05 27.63
C LYS A 100 2.09 -2.00 28.80
N LEU A 101 3.18 -1.78 29.55
CA LEU A 101 3.49 -2.58 30.74
C LEU A 101 2.47 -2.29 31.86
N GLU A 102 2.16 -1.01 32.07
CA GLU A 102 1.14 -0.57 33.05
C GLU A 102 -0.23 -1.21 32.77
N GLU A 103 -0.68 -1.24 31.50
CA GLU A 103 -1.94 -1.90 31.09
C GLU A 103 -1.98 -3.42 31.40
N LEU A 104 -0.83 -4.08 31.48
CA LEU A 104 -0.75 -5.52 31.82
C LEU A 104 -0.81 -5.74 33.33
N ASP A 105 -0.22 -4.85 34.12
CA ASP A 105 -0.23 -4.94 35.59
C ASP A 105 -1.64 -4.68 36.16
N GLU A 106 -2.44 -3.83 35.52
CA GLU A 106 -3.85 -3.60 35.89
C GLU A 106 -4.76 -4.83 35.71
N GLN A 107 -4.34 -5.85 34.97
CA GLN A 107 -5.14 -7.08 34.76
C GLN A 107 -5.03 -8.10 35.90
N MET A 108 -4.32 -7.77 36.99
CA MET A 108 -4.22 -8.66 38.15
C MET A 108 -5.48 -8.60 39.01
N ASP A 109 -6.02 -9.78 39.36
CA ASP A 109 -7.18 -9.89 40.25
C ASP A 109 -6.87 -9.33 41.67
N GLU A 110 -7.78 -8.52 42.21
CA GLU A 110 -7.67 -7.84 43.52
C GLU A 110 -7.53 -8.80 44.72
N ASN A 111 -7.91 -10.07 44.54
CA ASN A 111 -7.96 -11.08 45.60
C ASN A 111 -6.56 -11.62 46.02
N GLY A 112 -5.47 -11.15 45.41
CA GLY A 112 -4.09 -11.54 45.74
C GLY A 112 -3.74 -13.02 45.46
N LYS A 113 -4.67 -13.79 44.88
CA LYS A 113 -4.48 -15.19 44.50
C LYS A 113 -4.18 -15.29 43.01
N ARG A 114 -3.18 -16.10 42.64
CA ARG A 114 -2.85 -16.36 41.23
C ARG A 114 -3.94 -17.23 40.59
N ALA A 115 -4.69 -16.65 39.65
CA ALA A 115 -5.72 -17.38 38.91
C ALA A 115 -5.11 -18.38 37.90
N LEU A 116 -5.87 -19.44 37.60
CA LEU A 116 -5.48 -20.47 36.65
C LEU A 116 -5.80 -20.01 35.21
N ASN A 117 -4.79 -19.92 34.35
CA ASN A 117 -4.95 -19.48 32.96
C ASN A 117 -5.77 -20.49 32.12
N TYR A 118 -6.63 -19.99 31.22
CA TYR A 118 -7.39 -20.80 30.26
C TYR A 118 -6.54 -21.83 29.49
N GLN A 119 -5.29 -21.52 29.16
CA GLN A 119 -4.36 -22.46 28.49
C GLN A 119 -4.13 -23.72 29.34
N ILE A 120 -3.85 -23.54 30.63
CA ILE A 120 -3.64 -24.61 31.61
C ILE A 120 -4.98 -25.32 31.85
N MET A 121 -6.07 -24.55 31.99
CA MET A 121 -7.41 -25.08 32.29
C MET A 121 -7.91 -26.04 31.22
N LYS A 122 -7.69 -25.71 29.95
CA LYS A 122 -8.20 -26.49 28.82
C LYS A 122 -7.19 -27.48 28.24
N ASN A 123 -5.90 -27.32 28.54
CA ASN A 123 -4.80 -28.16 28.09
C ASN A 123 -4.91 -28.59 26.61
N LYS A 124 -5.18 -27.62 25.72
CA LYS A 124 -5.45 -27.90 24.29
C LYS A 124 -4.19 -28.06 23.44
N GLY A 125 -3.00 -27.77 23.97
CA GLY A 125 -1.72 -27.89 23.26
C GLY A 125 -1.64 -27.10 21.94
N LEU A 126 -0.73 -27.50 21.06
CA LEU A 126 -0.46 -26.87 19.76
C LEU A 126 -1.43 -27.36 18.67
N THR A 127 -2.73 -27.13 18.85
CA THR A 127 -3.74 -27.48 17.83
C THR A 127 -3.75 -26.49 16.65
N THR A 128 -3.96 -27.00 15.43
CA THR A 128 -4.11 -26.16 14.23
C THR A 128 -5.40 -25.33 14.27
N HIS A 129 -5.41 -24.20 13.54
CA HIS A 129 -6.63 -23.39 13.41
C HIS A 129 -7.71 -24.14 12.64
N ARG A 130 -8.85 -24.42 13.30
CA ARG A 130 -10.06 -24.98 12.68
C ARG A 130 -11.07 -23.88 12.30
N LYS A 131 -11.67 -23.97 11.11
CA LYS A 131 -12.74 -23.07 10.64
C LYS A 131 -13.91 -23.02 11.61
N LYS A 132 -14.54 -21.85 11.78
CA LYS A 132 -15.71 -21.66 12.67
C LYS A 132 -16.89 -22.58 12.30
N GLU A 133 -17.07 -22.89 11.02
CA GLU A 133 -18.12 -23.80 10.52
C GLU A 133 -17.97 -25.22 11.07
N ASN A 134 -16.73 -25.67 11.32
CA ASN A 134 -16.47 -27.01 11.84
C ASN A 134 -16.84 -27.14 13.32
N ARG A 135 -17.14 -26.04 14.03
CA ARG A 135 -17.62 -26.06 15.42
C ARG A 135 -19.04 -26.59 15.52
N ASN A 136 -19.85 -26.46 14.46
CA ASN A 136 -21.25 -26.89 14.45
C ASN A 136 -21.57 -27.71 13.19
N ALA A 137 -21.86 -29.00 13.39
CA ALA A 137 -22.13 -29.95 12.31
C ALA A 137 -23.30 -29.51 11.42
N ARG A 138 -24.38 -28.95 12.01
CA ARG A 138 -25.54 -28.43 11.26
C ARG A 138 -25.12 -27.29 10.33
N VAL A 139 -24.35 -26.33 10.84
CA VAL A 139 -23.89 -25.17 10.05
C VAL A 139 -22.99 -25.62 8.90
N LYS A 140 -22.08 -26.56 9.15
CA LYS A 140 -21.22 -27.15 8.12
C LYS A 140 -22.03 -27.81 7.01
N LYS A 141 -23.01 -28.65 7.35
CA LYS A 141 -23.85 -29.35 6.36
C LYS A 141 -24.74 -28.38 5.58
N ARG A 142 -25.32 -27.37 6.25
CA ARG A 142 -26.10 -26.31 5.60
C ARG A 142 -25.27 -25.54 4.57
N ARG A 143 -24.04 -25.14 4.91
CA ARG A 143 -23.14 -24.44 3.98
C ARG A 143 -22.67 -25.34 2.84
N LYS A 144 -22.36 -26.62 3.12
CA LYS A 144 -22.02 -27.60 2.09
C LYS A 144 -23.17 -27.79 1.08
N TYR A 145 -24.41 -27.88 1.56
CA TYR A 145 -25.60 -27.99 0.71
C TYR A 145 -25.82 -26.74 -0.14
N ALA A 146 -25.75 -25.55 0.46
CA ALA A 146 -25.89 -24.29 -0.29
C ALA A 146 -24.80 -24.13 -1.38
N GLN A 147 -23.56 -24.53 -1.10
CA GLN A 147 -22.48 -24.57 -2.09
C GLN A 147 -22.77 -25.59 -3.20
N ALA A 148 -23.22 -26.79 -2.85
CA ALA A 148 -23.58 -27.83 -3.82
C ALA A 148 -24.75 -27.38 -4.72
N GLN A 149 -25.78 -26.73 -4.18
CA GLN A 149 -26.88 -26.17 -4.96
C GLN A 149 -26.41 -25.09 -5.95
N LYS A 150 -25.46 -24.23 -5.56
CA LYS A 150 -24.87 -23.24 -6.49
C LYS A 150 -24.08 -23.92 -7.60
N LYS A 151 -23.28 -24.93 -7.28
CA LYS A 151 -22.53 -25.72 -8.27
C LYS A 151 -23.47 -26.47 -9.22
N LEU A 152 -24.58 -27.00 -8.70
CA LEU A 152 -25.58 -27.72 -9.49
C LEU A 152 -26.17 -26.84 -10.61
N LYS A 153 -26.48 -25.59 -10.29
CA LYS A 153 -26.99 -24.58 -11.24
C LYS A 153 -25.96 -24.22 -12.33
N SER A 154 -24.68 -24.44 -12.08
CA SER A 154 -23.62 -24.22 -13.07
C SER A 154 -23.49 -25.39 -14.04
N VAL A 155 -23.63 -26.62 -13.52
CA VAL A 155 -23.48 -27.85 -14.32
C VAL A 155 -24.71 -28.12 -15.20
N ARG A 156 -25.92 -27.96 -14.63
CA ARG A 156 -27.17 -28.19 -15.35
C ARG A 156 -28.15 -27.04 -15.16
N ALA A 157 -29.02 -26.85 -16.15
CA ALA A 157 -30.18 -26.00 -16.00
C ALA A 157 -31.13 -26.62 -14.96
N VAL A 158 -31.25 -25.96 -13.80
CA VAL A 158 -32.23 -26.33 -12.77
C VAL A 158 -33.44 -25.44 -12.96
N TYR A 159 -34.63 -26.06 -13.03
CA TYR A 159 -35.89 -25.32 -13.14
C TYR A 159 -36.04 -24.33 -11.98
N LYS A 160 -36.46 -23.10 -12.33
CA LYS A 160 -36.84 -22.06 -11.38
C LYS A 160 -38.24 -21.63 -11.75
N THR A 161 -39.10 -21.40 -10.77
CA THR A 161 -40.44 -20.88 -10.99
C THR A 161 -40.33 -19.52 -11.70
N PRO A 162 -40.99 -19.32 -12.85
CA PRO A 162 -40.99 -18.04 -13.53
C PRO A 162 -41.68 -16.99 -12.65
N SER A 163 -41.12 -15.80 -12.61
CA SER A 163 -41.68 -14.66 -11.87
C SER A 163 -42.13 -13.62 -12.88
N GLY A 164 -43.43 -13.38 -12.98
CA GLY A 164 -44.01 -12.37 -13.86
C GLY A 164 -44.06 -12.75 -15.35
N ALA A 165 -44.32 -11.75 -16.19
CA ALA A 165 -44.40 -11.91 -17.64
C ALA A 165 -43.01 -12.22 -18.26
N TYR A 166 -43.03 -12.87 -19.43
CA TYR A 166 -41.80 -13.24 -20.14
C TYR A 166 -41.05 -12.00 -20.67
N GLY A 167 -39.86 -11.74 -20.14
CA GLY A 167 -38.99 -10.63 -20.54
C GLY A 167 -37.85 -11.00 -21.51
N GLY A 168 -37.84 -12.23 -22.04
CA GLY A 168 -36.74 -12.75 -22.86
C GLY A 168 -35.64 -13.48 -22.07
N GLU A 169 -34.66 -14.05 -22.77
CA GLU A 169 -33.51 -14.72 -22.15
C GLU A 169 -32.45 -13.73 -21.67
N THR A 170 -32.39 -13.49 -20.36
CA THR A 170 -31.45 -12.53 -19.75
C THR A 170 -29.97 -12.83 -19.99
N SER A 171 -29.60 -14.11 -20.17
CA SER A 171 -28.21 -14.54 -20.38
C SER A 171 -27.83 -14.68 -21.85
N GLY A 172 -28.77 -14.43 -22.77
CA GLY A 172 -28.58 -14.52 -24.22
C GLY A 172 -28.66 -15.94 -24.80
N ILE A 173 -29.07 -16.01 -26.07
CA ILE A 173 -29.24 -17.25 -26.83
C ILE A 173 -28.03 -17.49 -27.73
N LYS A 174 -27.44 -18.70 -27.65
CA LYS A 174 -26.34 -19.13 -28.54
C LYS A 174 -26.88 -20.04 -29.65
N LYS A 175 -26.85 -19.56 -30.90
CA LYS A 175 -27.40 -20.28 -32.07
C LYS A 175 -26.66 -21.60 -32.40
N ASN A 176 -25.35 -21.67 -32.15
CA ASN A 176 -24.51 -22.80 -32.57
C ASN A 176 -24.38 -23.92 -31.51
N LEU A 177 -25.15 -23.87 -30.42
CA LEU A 177 -25.01 -24.81 -29.30
C LEU A 177 -26.25 -25.71 -29.17
N SER A 178 -26.10 -27.00 -29.51
CA SER A 178 -27.09 -28.04 -29.22
C SER A 178 -26.73 -28.80 -27.94
N LYS A 179 -27.71 -28.97 -27.03
CA LYS A 179 -27.54 -29.71 -25.75
C LYS A 179 -28.43 -30.97 -25.65
N SER A 180 -29.00 -31.42 -26.77
CA SER A 180 -29.83 -32.63 -26.84
C SER A 180 -28.97 -33.89 -26.77
N VAL A 181 -29.48 -34.94 -26.13
CA VAL A 181 -28.86 -36.27 -26.13
C VAL A 181 -29.17 -36.94 -27.47
N LYS A 182 -28.15 -37.37 -28.22
CA LYS A 182 -28.32 -38.15 -29.45
C LYS A 182 -28.62 -39.60 -29.07
N LEU A 183 -29.75 -40.12 -29.54
CA LEU A 183 -30.06 -41.54 -29.44
C LEU A 183 -29.29 -42.27 -30.55
N VAL A 184 -28.62 -43.36 -30.17
CA VAL A 184 -27.86 -44.24 -31.07
C VAL A 184 -28.66 -45.51 -31.28
#